data_AF-A0A7K7CEJ9-F1
#
_entry.id   AF-A0A7K7CEJ9-F1
#
_cell.length_a   1.000
_cell.length_b   1.000
_cell.length_c   1.000
_cell.angle_alpha   90.00
_cell.angle_beta   90.00
_cell.angle_gamma   90.00
#
_symmetry.space_group_name_H-M   'P 1'
#
loop_
_entity.id
_entity.type
_entity.pdbx_description
1 polymer ?
#
loop_
_entity_poly.entity_id
_entity_poly.type
_entity_poly.pdbx_seq_one_letter_code
_entity_poly.pdbx_strand_id
1 'polypeptide(L)'
;MASVGPSAASTQPALPSGPAVFKTIPYAFILPEILCGTWVWILVAATSVSLPLLQGWVMYVSLTSWLISLLLLLSYILGYHRNSENWKVLDSLYHGATAILYMSAAVLQANATINSEFSINGPLNYQLNSAASFFAFLTTFLYILHAFSIYYQ
;
A
#
# COMPACT_ATOMS: atom_id res chain seq x y z
N MET A 1 -33.25 -0.18 45.42
CA MET A 1 -33.13 0.17 43.99
C MET A 1 -31.69 0.60 43.73
N ALA A 2 -30.88 -0.26 43.11
CA ALA A 2 -29.52 0.10 42.74
C ALA A 2 -29.57 0.99 41.49
N SER A 3 -29.01 2.19 41.60
CA SER A 3 -28.83 3.14 40.52
C SER A 3 -27.89 2.53 39.47
N VAL A 4 -28.41 2.20 38.29
CA VAL A 4 -27.60 1.88 37.11
C VAL A 4 -26.88 3.18 36.73
N GLY A 5 -25.59 3.27 37.06
CA GLY A 5 -24.75 4.38 36.61
C GLY A 5 -24.71 4.43 35.07
N PRO A 6 -24.50 5.61 34.48
CA PRO A 6 -24.49 5.74 33.03
C PRO A 6 -23.40 4.83 32.45
N SER A 7 -23.80 3.97 31.53
CA SER A 7 -22.87 3.15 30.74
C SER A 7 -21.88 4.11 30.08
N ALA A 8 -20.60 3.98 30.42
CA ALA A 8 -19.55 4.76 29.79
C ALA A 8 -19.52 4.34 28.31
N ALA A 9 -20.12 5.16 27.44
CA ALA A 9 -20.00 4.97 26.01
C ALA A 9 -18.51 5.04 25.68
N SER A 10 -17.92 3.91 25.28
CA SER A 10 -16.56 3.89 24.75
C SER A 10 -16.58 4.82 23.53
N THR A 11 -16.00 6.00 23.68
CA THR A 11 -15.91 6.96 22.58
C THR A 11 -14.79 6.44 21.69
N GLN A 12 -15.12 5.47 20.84
CA GLN A 12 -14.22 4.95 19.81
C GLN A 12 -13.56 6.15 19.10
N PRO A 13 -12.21 6.18 18.95
CA PRO A 13 -11.54 7.28 18.28
C PRO A 13 -12.11 7.45 16.87
N ALA A 14 -12.45 8.70 16.55
CA ALA A 14 -12.99 9.05 15.25
C ALA A 14 -11.93 8.85 14.16
N LEU A 15 -12.33 8.21 13.06
CA LEU A 15 -11.54 8.14 11.83
C LEU A 15 -11.15 9.55 11.37
N PRO A 16 -9.87 9.81 11.04
CA PRO A 16 -9.47 11.13 10.58
C PRO A 16 -10.07 11.42 9.21
N SER A 17 -10.40 12.69 8.97
CA SER A 17 -10.90 13.18 7.68
C SER A 17 -10.20 14.48 7.28
N GLY A 18 -10.24 14.78 5.98
CA GLY A 18 -9.59 15.98 5.44
C GLY A 18 -8.09 16.03 5.75
N PRO A 19 -7.52 17.20 6.10
CA PRO A 19 -6.09 17.34 6.36
C PRO A 19 -5.57 16.55 7.57
N ALA A 20 -6.45 16.12 8.48
CA ALA A 20 -6.04 15.35 9.66
C ALA A 20 -5.47 13.97 9.29
N VAL A 21 -5.88 13.42 8.14
CA VAL A 21 -5.41 12.14 7.59
C VAL A 21 -3.88 12.08 7.53
N PHE A 22 -3.24 13.19 7.14
CA PHE A 22 -1.78 13.26 6.99
C PHE A 22 -1.00 13.39 8.30
N LYS A 23 -1.70 13.53 9.44
CA LYS A 23 -1.10 13.66 10.78
C LYS A 23 -1.45 12.49 11.70
N THR A 24 -2.34 11.61 11.27
CA THR A 24 -2.85 10.51 12.09
C THR A 24 -2.27 9.19 11.59
N ILE A 25 -1.52 8.51 12.44
CA ILE A 25 -1.07 7.14 12.17
C ILE A 25 -2.26 6.20 12.37
N PRO A 26 -2.50 5.25 11.45
CA PRO A 26 -1.64 4.91 10.30
C PRO A 26 -1.95 5.60 8.97
N TYR A 27 -3.05 6.34 8.87
CA TYR A 27 -3.52 6.95 7.62
C TYR A 27 -2.49 7.85 6.92
N ALA A 28 -1.54 8.42 7.65
CA ALA A 28 -0.42 9.17 7.08
C ALA A 28 0.48 8.31 6.16
N PHE A 29 0.50 6.98 6.32
CA PHE A 29 1.26 6.05 5.46
C PHE A 29 0.70 5.94 4.04
N ILE A 30 -0.56 6.30 3.79
CA ILE A 30 -1.16 6.22 2.45
C ILE A 30 -0.39 7.09 1.44
N LEU A 31 0.15 8.25 1.86
CA LEU A 31 0.95 9.09 0.97
C LEU A 31 2.24 8.40 0.49
N PRO A 32 3.15 7.95 1.38
CA PRO A 32 4.34 7.24 0.94
C PRO A 32 4.01 5.90 0.25
N GLU A 33 2.92 5.21 0.59
CA GLU A 33 2.45 4.01 -0.15
C GLU A 33 2.17 4.35 -1.61
N ILE A 34 1.38 5.39 -1.87
CA ILE A 34 1.05 5.84 -3.22
C ILE A 34 2.30 6.29 -3.97
N LEU A 35 3.18 7.07 -3.34
CA LEU A 35 4.40 7.56 -3.98
C LEU A 35 5.36 6.42 -4.33
N CYS A 36 5.63 5.51 -3.39
CA CYS A 36 6.50 4.36 -3.63
C CYS A 36 5.87 3.40 -4.64
N GLY A 37 4.56 3.13 -4.53
CA GLY A 37 3.81 2.33 -5.51
C GLY A 37 3.87 2.92 -6.92
N THR A 38 3.76 4.25 -7.04
CA THR A 38 3.91 4.98 -8.31
C THR A 38 5.26 4.68 -8.97
N TRP A 39 6.34 4.74 -8.19
CA TRP A 39 7.67 4.44 -8.70
C TRP A 39 7.82 3.01 -9.20
N VAL A 40 7.22 2.02 -8.51
CA VAL A 40 7.34 0.61 -8.93
C VAL A 40 6.83 0.40 -10.35
N TRP A 41 5.59 0.77 -10.66
CA TRP A 41 5.05 0.51 -12.00
C TRP A 41 5.67 1.42 -13.08
N ILE A 42 6.10 2.65 -12.76
CA ILE A 42 6.82 3.51 -13.71
C ILE A 42 8.17 2.89 -14.09
N LEU A 43 8.94 2.44 -13.10
CA LEU A 43 10.27 1.86 -13.33
C LEU A 43 10.16 0.52 -14.08
N VAL A 44 9.18 -0.31 -13.75
CA VAL A 44 8.91 -1.55 -14.48
C VAL A 44 8.49 -1.26 -15.92
N ALA A 45 7.60 -0.29 -16.14
CA ALA A 45 7.21 0.13 -17.48
C ALA A 45 8.39 0.71 -18.29
N ALA A 46 9.33 1.40 -17.65
CA ALA A 46 10.54 1.94 -18.29
C ALA A 46 11.46 0.84 -18.85
N THR A 47 11.41 -0.39 -18.31
CA THR A 47 12.09 -1.55 -18.91
C THR A 47 11.37 -2.09 -20.15
N SER A 48 10.28 -1.46 -20.59
CA SER A 48 9.33 -1.97 -21.58
C SER A 48 8.79 -3.36 -21.23
N VAL A 49 8.71 -3.66 -19.92
CA VAL A 49 8.27 -4.96 -19.40
C VAL A 49 9.09 -6.11 -20.04
N SER A 50 10.42 -5.98 -20.00
CA SER A 50 11.39 -6.92 -20.60
C SER A 50 11.23 -8.39 -20.19
N LEU A 51 10.62 -8.68 -19.04
CA LEU A 51 10.31 -10.02 -18.53
C LEU A 51 8.81 -10.13 -18.25
N PRO A 52 7.97 -10.29 -19.30
CA PRO A 52 6.52 -10.15 -19.21
C PRO A 52 5.84 -10.99 -18.14
N LEU A 53 6.30 -12.23 -17.93
CA LEU A 53 5.70 -13.13 -16.94
C LEU A 53 5.90 -12.64 -15.50
N LEU A 54 7.11 -12.16 -15.18
CA LEU A 54 7.44 -11.68 -13.83
C LEU A 54 6.88 -10.27 -13.64
N GLN A 55 7.23 -9.36 -14.54
CA GLN A 55 6.90 -7.95 -14.45
C GLN A 55 5.40 -7.68 -14.69
N GLY A 56 4.70 -8.54 -15.44
CA GLY A 56 3.24 -8.45 -15.60
C GLY A 56 2.50 -8.58 -14.27
N TRP A 57 2.92 -9.51 -13.41
CA TRP A 57 2.39 -9.64 -12.04
C TRP A 57 2.70 -8.39 -11.21
N VAL A 58 3.93 -7.89 -11.28
CA VAL A 58 4.36 -6.68 -10.56
C VAL A 58 3.51 -5.47 -10.98
N MET A 59 3.30 -5.28 -12.28
CA MET A 59 2.47 -4.22 -12.84
C MET A 59 1.02 -4.34 -12.36
N TYR A 60 0.43 -5.54 -12.41
CA TYR A 60 -0.94 -5.78 -11.95
C TYR A 60 -1.11 -5.40 -10.47
N VAL A 61 -0.27 -5.95 -9.59
CA VAL A 61 -0.36 -5.66 -8.15
C VAL A 61 -0.13 -4.19 -7.86
N SER A 62 0.89 -3.58 -8.47
CA SER A 62 1.27 -2.19 -8.22
C SER A 62 0.22 -1.19 -8.72
N LEU A 63 -0.32 -1.34 -9.93
CA LEU A 63 -1.35 -0.44 -10.46
C LEU A 63 -2.68 -0.57 -9.72
N THR A 64 -3.11 -1.81 -9.44
CA THR A 64 -4.39 -2.04 -8.74
C THR A 64 -4.35 -1.52 -7.31
N SER A 65 -3.28 -1.80 -6.58
CA SER A 65 -3.10 -1.27 -5.22
C SER A 65 -2.97 0.26 -5.24
N TRP A 66 -2.19 0.84 -6.15
CA TRP A 66 -2.08 2.30 -6.29
C TRP A 66 -3.43 2.97 -6.53
N LEU A 67 -4.26 2.43 -7.44
CA LEU A 67 -5.61 2.94 -7.70
C LEU A 67 -6.51 2.85 -6.47
N ILE A 68 -6.50 1.71 -5.77
CA ILE A 68 -7.36 1.52 -4.58
C ILE A 68 -6.88 2.42 -3.42
N SER A 69 -5.57 2.52 -3.16
CA SER A 69 -4.99 3.46 -2.18
C SER A 69 -5.35 4.90 -2.50
N LEU A 70 -5.34 5.29 -3.78
CA LEU A 70 -5.78 6.63 -4.20
C LEU A 70 -7.27 6.85 -3.90
N LEU A 71 -8.13 5.87 -4.19
CA LEU A 71 -9.56 5.94 -3.87
C LEU A 71 -9.81 5.98 -2.36
N LEU A 72 -9.07 5.22 -1.57
CA LEU A 72 -9.12 5.27 -0.10
C LEU A 72 -8.69 6.65 0.41
N LEU A 73 -7.58 7.19 -0.09
CA LEU A 73 -7.12 8.53 0.27
C LEU A 73 -8.19 9.59 0.00
N LEU A 74 -8.78 9.57 -1.21
CA LEU A 74 -9.86 10.49 -1.57
C LEU A 74 -11.08 10.31 -0.66
N SER A 75 -11.42 9.07 -0.31
CA SER A 75 -12.53 8.77 0.60
C SER A 75 -12.30 9.32 2.02
N TYR A 76 -11.05 9.28 2.52
CA TYR A 76 -10.68 9.90 3.79
C TYR A 76 -10.69 11.43 3.74
N ILE A 77 -10.14 12.02 2.67
CA ILE A 77 -10.14 13.48 2.49
C ILE A 77 -11.58 14.02 2.41
N LEU A 78 -12.46 13.33 1.68
CA LEU A 78 -13.86 13.74 1.49
C LEU A 78 -14.78 13.29 2.63
N GLY A 79 -14.31 12.49 3.59
CA GLY A 79 -15.11 12.01 4.71
C GLY A 79 -16.18 10.97 4.36
N TYR A 80 -16.03 10.24 3.25
CA TYR A 80 -17.01 9.24 2.78
C TYR A 80 -17.20 8.06 3.76
N HIS A 81 -16.17 7.78 4.57
CA HIS A 81 -16.18 6.72 5.59
C HIS A 81 -17.22 6.90 6.71
N ARG A 82 -17.70 8.15 6.95
CA ARG A 82 -18.72 8.50 7.97
C ARG A 82 -18.48 7.86 9.36
N ASN A 83 -17.22 7.70 9.73
CA ASN A 83 -16.79 7.04 10.97
C ASN A 83 -17.35 5.60 11.18
N SER A 84 -17.60 4.85 10.11
CA SER A 84 -18.15 3.49 10.18
C SER A 84 -17.11 2.47 10.63
N GLU A 85 -17.49 1.55 11.53
CA GLU A 85 -16.64 0.41 11.92
C GLU A 85 -16.32 -0.51 10.74
N ASN A 86 -17.29 -0.71 9.82
CA ASN A 86 -17.08 -1.49 8.60
C ASN A 86 -15.97 -0.89 7.72
N TRP A 87 -15.79 0.44 7.76
CA TRP A 87 -14.72 1.10 7.03
C TRP A 87 -13.35 0.77 7.61
N LYS A 88 -13.22 0.70 8.94
CA LYS A 88 -11.97 0.27 9.62
C LYS A 88 -11.60 -1.15 9.23
N VAL A 89 -12.59 -2.05 9.20
CA VAL A 89 -12.38 -3.46 8.81
C VAL A 89 -11.96 -3.57 7.33
N LEU A 90 -12.65 -2.85 6.44
CA LEU A 90 -12.32 -2.80 5.02
C LEU A 90 -10.87 -2.31 4.81
N ASP A 91 -10.50 -1.24 5.50
CA ASP A 91 -9.17 -0.64 5.41
C ASP A 91 -8.08 -1.60 5.89
N SER A 92 -8.25 -2.21 7.07
CA SER A 92 -7.30 -3.21 7.60
C SER A 92 -7.17 -4.43 6.67
N LEU A 93 -8.28 -4.96 6.17
CA LEU A 93 -8.28 -6.10 5.25
C LEU A 93 -7.57 -5.76 3.94
N TYR A 94 -7.82 -4.57 3.39
CA TYR A 94 -7.17 -4.09 2.18
C TYR A 94 -5.65 -3.97 2.38
N HIS A 95 -5.17 -3.30 3.43
CA HIS A 95 -3.74 -3.13 3.65
C HIS A 95 -3.04 -4.48 3.92
N GLY A 96 -3.68 -5.38 4.68
CA GLY A 96 -3.15 -6.72 4.94
C GLY A 96 -3.08 -7.59 3.68
N ALA A 97 -4.15 -7.65 2.89
CA ALA A 97 -4.16 -8.40 1.63
C ALA A 97 -3.15 -7.82 0.62
N THR A 98 -3.12 -6.50 0.51
CA THR A 98 -2.20 -5.79 -0.38
C THR A 98 -0.75 -6.02 0.03
N ALA A 99 -0.42 -6.01 1.33
CA ALA A 99 0.93 -6.35 1.81
C ALA A 99 1.40 -7.72 1.31
N ILE A 100 0.55 -8.75 1.39
CA ILE A 100 0.87 -10.11 0.92
C ILE A 100 1.11 -10.12 -0.59
N LEU A 101 0.20 -9.51 -1.36
CA LEU A 101 0.32 -9.42 -2.82
C LEU A 101 1.57 -8.63 -3.22
N TYR A 102 1.84 -7.50 -2.57
CA TYR A 102 3.00 -6.65 -2.86
C TYR A 102 4.31 -7.34 -2.49
N MET A 103 4.35 -8.14 -1.41
CA MET A 103 5.50 -8.99 -1.09
C MET A 103 5.79 -9.99 -2.23
N SER A 104 4.75 -10.63 -2.77
CA SER A 104 4.92 -11.54 -3.92
C SER A 104 5.46 -10.80 -5.16
N ALA A 105 4.97 -9.59 -5.42
CA ALA A 105 5.47 -8.74 -6.49
C ALA A 105 6.93 -8.32 -6.25
N ALA A 106 7.30 -7.93 -5.03
CA ALA A 106 8.66 -7.54 -4.68
C ALA A 106 9.67 -8.68 -4.92
N VAL A 107 9.30 -9.91 -4.56
CA VAL A 107 10.12 -11.11 -4.82
C VAL A 107 10.27 -11.38 -6.33
N LEU A 108 9.19 -11.31 -7.11
CA LEU A 108 9.29 -11.46 -8.57
C LEU A 108 10.11 -10.33 -9.22
N GLN A 109 10.02 -9.11 -8.71
CA GLN A 109 10.80 -7.97 -9.19
C GLN A 109 12.29 -8.12 -8.85
N ALA A 110 12.61 -8.65 -7.67
CA ALA A 110 13.99 -9.01 -7.31
C ALA A 110 14.53 -10.11 -8.24
N ASN A 111 13.71 -11.10 -8.58
CA ASN A 111 14.09 -12.12 -9.57
C ASN A 111 14.31 -11.49 -10.97
N ALA A 112 13.46 -10.55 -11.40
CA ALA A 112 13.63 -9.82 -12.66
C ALA A 112 14.94 -9.00 -12.67
N THR A 113 15.35 -8.46 -11.53
CA THR A 113 16.64 -7.78 -11.37
C THR A 113 17.81 -8.71 -11.62
N ILE A 114 17.81 -9.92 -11.04
CA ILE A 114 18.86 -10.93 -11.26
C ILE A 114 18.91 -11.33 -12.74
N ASN A 115 17.75 -11.57 -13.36
CA ASN A 115 17.66 -11.95 -14.77
C ASN A 115 18.06 -10.82 -15.74
N SER A 116 18.25 -9.59 -15.25
CA SER A 116 18.71 -8.47 -16.08
C SER A 116 20.15 -8.69 -16.59
N GLU A 117 20.94 -9.55 -15.94
CA GLU A 117 22.28 -9.95 -16.39
C GLU A 117 22.28 -10.52 -17.82
N PHE A 118 21.21 -11.21 -18.21
CA PHE A 118 21.09 -11.87 -19.51
C PHE A 118 20.34 -11.01 -20.56
N SER A 119 19.98 -9.78 -20.22
CA SER A 119 19.20 -8.89 -21.09
C SER A 119 20.10 -8.13 -22.07
N ILE A 120 19.59 -7.88 -23.29
CA ILE A 120 20.26 -7.06 -24.32
C ILE A 120 20.58 -5.65 -23.78
N ASN A 121 19.70 -5.08 -22.94
CA ASN A 121 19.88 -3.80 -22.25
C ASN A 121 20.29 -4.00 -20.78
N GLY A 122 21.11 -5.02 -20.50
CA GLY A 122 21.40 -5.51 -19.16
C GLY A 122 21.71 -4.44 -18.11
N PRO A 123 22.67 -3.52 -18.33
CA PRO A 123 23.02 -2.49 -17.35
C PRO A 123 21.87 -1.54 -17.01
N LEU A 124 21.12 -1.06 -18.01
CA LEU A 124 19.99 -0.15 -17.79
C LEU A 124 18.83 -0.86 -17.10
N ASN A 125 18.46 -2.04 -17.60
CA ASN A 125 17.38 -2.84 -17.01
C ASN A 125 17.72 -3.27 -15.58
N TYR A 126 18.98 -3.59 -15.29
CA TYR A 126 19.43 -3.91 -13.94
C TYR A 126 19.22 -2.73 -12.98
N GLN A 127 19.58 -1.51 -13.37
CA GLN A 127 19.39 -0.32 -12.54
C GLN A 127 17.90 -0.02 -12.30
N LEU A 128 17.10 -0.05 -13.36
CA LEU A 128 15.65 0.16 -13.28
C LEU A 128 14.96 -0.90 -12.41
N ASN A 129 15.29 -2.17 -12.64
CA ASN A 129 14.71 -3.28 -11.88
C ASN A 129 15.17 -3.27 -10.42
N SER A 130 16.43 -2.92 -10.15
CA SER A 130 16.94 -2.76 -8.77
C SER A 130 16.20 -1.67 -8.01
N ALA A 131 15.99 -0.51 -8.64
CA ALA A 131 15.22 0.57 -8.04
C ALA A 131 13.75 0.16 -7.82
N ALA A 132 13.13 -0.50 -8.80
CA ALA A 132 11.78 -1.03 -8.68
C ALA A 132 11.65 -2.05 -7.55
N SER A 133 12.63 -2.94 -7.36
CA SER A 133 12.70 -3.88 -6.25
C SER A 133 12.76 -3.17 -4.90
N PHE A 134 13.62 -2.16 -4.76
CA PHE A 134 13.72 -1.37 -3.54
C PHE A 134 12.37 -0.73 -3.18
N PHE A 135 11.76 -0.02 -4.14
CA PHE A 135 10.45 0.59 -3.91
C PHE A 135 9.37 -0.46 -3.64
N ALA A 136 9.43 -1.64 -4.26
CA ALA A 136 8.45 -2.68 -4.00
C ALA A 136 8.52 -3.21 -2.58
N PHE A 137 9.72 -3.50 -2.06
CA PHE A 137 9.88 -3.88 -0.66
C PHE A 137 9.49 -2.76 0.31
N LEU A 138 9.81 -1.51 -0.02
CA LEU A 138 9.42 -0.36 0.80
C LEU A 138 7.89 -0.19 0.83
N THR A 139 7.21 -0.31 -0.30
CA THR A 139 5.76 -0.28 -0.39
C THR A 139 5.11 -1.43 0.39
N THR A 140 5.64 -2.66 0.27
CA THR A 140 5.21 -3.79 1.10
C THR A 140 5.33 -3.48 2.59
N PHE A 141 6.47 -2.92 3.02
CA PHE A 141 6.69 -2.55 4.42
C PHE A 141 5.69 -1.50 4.91
N LEU A 142 5.37 -0.50 4.10
CA LEU A 142 4.38 0.53 4.43
C LEU A 142 2.97 -0.08 4.60
N TYR A 143 2.54 -0.94 3.67
CA TYR A 143 1.26 -1.66 3.80
C TYR A 143 1.20 -2.52 5.07
N ILE A 144 2.31 -3.19 5.43
CA ILE A 144 2.44 -3.95 6.67
C ILE A 144 2.28 -3.03 7.89
N LEU A 145 3.04 -1.94 7.95
CA LEU A 145 2.97 -0.98 9.06
C LEU A 145 1.57 -0.41 9.23
N HIS A 146 0.89 -0.11 8.12
CA HIS A 146 -0.47 0.38 8.13
C HIS A 146 -1.42 -0.66 8.74
N ALA A 147 -1.43 -1.88 8.21
CA ALA A 147 -2.32 -2.96 8.68
C ALA A 147 -2.11 -3.26 10.17
N PHE A 148 -0.85 -3.37 10.63
CA PHE A 148 -0.53 -3.62 12.03
C PHE A 148 -0.93 -2.46 12.95
N SER A 149 -0.71 -1.23 12.51
CA SER A 149 -1.07 -0.05 13.32
C SER A 149 -2.58 0.07 13.53
N ILE A 150 -3.41 -0.39 12.59
CA ILE A 150 -4.87 -0.45 12.78
C ILE A 150 -5.24 -1.54 13.77
N TYR A 151 -4.58 -2.71 13.70
CA TYR A 151 -4.89 -3.84 14.58
C TYR A 151 -4.62 -3.56 16.07
N TYR A 152 -3.60 -2.75 16.37
CA TYR A 152 -3.20 -2.42 17.73
C TYR A 152 -3.86 -1.15 18.32
N GLN A 153 -4.79 -0.52 17.59
CA GLN A 153 -5.60 0.62 18.08
C GLN A 153 -6.94 0.15 18.66
#